data_AF-A0A497DRR8-F1
#
_entry.id   AF-A0A497DRR8-F1
#
_cell.length_a   1.000
_cell.length_b   1.000
_cell.length_c   1.000
_cell.angle_alpha   90.00
_cell.angle_beta   90.00
_cell.angle_gamma   90.00
#
_symmetry.space_group_name_H-M   'P 1'
#
loop_
_entity.id
_entity.type
_entity.pdbx_description
1 polymer ?
#
loop_
_entity_poly.entity_id
_entity_poly.type
_entity_poly.pdbx_seq_one_letter_code
_entity_poly.pdbx_strand_id
1 'polypeptide(L)'
;MLLLVFLVLNLPFSQRFATKKANQILSSSSVPIHLDGIRKIMPGSVKIQGIVIKGIQGDTIIYAGELQADIRLVSLLRSKVMLKDVVLDGALVELDRNTSAQKINIAAAFQSGKPRDAVPIEKPPARWEISIREGVLTNIHFRMNDSLTGIHIVQDAREIEIGSFLVSIPEREISCKSLFLGEADGLVNLTPRLLAPKKKGGSPWNFGFHKLELDDVDFAFSNSADSLLLEVSIGKGNIRANEFDLPSRTADFKLISFD
;
A
#
# COMPACT_ATOMS: atom_id res chain seq x y z
N MET A 1 25.07 -28.17 6.81
CA MET A 1 25.59 -26.78 6.89
C MET A 1 24.51 -25.71 6.81
N LEU A 2 23.58 -25.76 5.84
CA LEU A 2 22.54 -24.72 5.68
C LEU A 2 21.70 -24.51 6.95
N LEU A 3 21.31 -25.59 7.64
CA LEU A 3 20.55 -25.54 8.90
C LEU A 3 21.27 -24.75 10.01
N LEU A 4 22.59 -24.91 10.13
CA LEU A 4 23.41 -24.24 11.15
C LEU A 4 23.46 -22.72 10.90
N VAL A 5 23.53 -22.31 9.62
CA VAL A 5 23.49 -20.90 9.23
C VAL A 5 22.15 -20.28 9.65
N PHE A 6 21.02 -20.93 9.37
CA PHE A 6 19.71 -20.41 9.79
C PHE A 6 19.54 -20.40 11.30
N LEU A 7 20.10 -21.39 12.02
CA LEU A 7 20.07 -21.42 13.48
C LEU A 7 20.83 -20.23 14.07
N VAL A 8 22.01 -19.90 13.53
CA VAL A 8 22.79 -18.73 13.92
C VAL A 8 22.10 -17.42 13.54
N LEU A 9 21.50 -17.33 12.34
CA LEU A 9 20.79 -16.13 11.87
C LEU A 9 19.58 -15.77 12.74
N ASN A 10 18.97 -16.75 13.39
CA ASN A 10 17.84 -16.56 14.29
C ASN A 10 18.25 -16.35 15.76
N LEU A 11 19.54 -16.29 16.08
CA LEU A 11 19.99 -15.88 17.41
C LEU A 11 19.75 -14.38 17.64
N PRO A 12 19.50 -13.94 18.90
CA PRO A 12 19.22 -12.53 19.21
C PRO A 12 20.31 -11.56 18.74
N PHE A 13 21.59 -11.95 18.80
CA PHE A 13 22.70 -11.13 18.32
C PHE A 13 22.63 -10.89 16.81
N SER A 14 22.36 -11.95 16.04
CA SER A 14 22.25 -11.89 14.57
C SER A 14 21.05 -11.07 14.13
N GLN A 15 19.91 -11.21 14.81
CA GLN A 15 18.71 -10.39 14.56
C GLN A 15 18.98 -8.90 14.80
N ARG A 16 19.64 -8.54 15.91
CA ARG A 16 20.03 -7.15 16.21
C ARG A 16 21.01 -6.61 15.16
N PHE A 17 21.98 -7.42 14.75
CA PHE A 17 22.93 -7.05 13.71
C PHE A 17 22.24 -6.81 12.37
N ALA A 18 21.38 -7.73 11.93
CA ALA A 18 20.62 -7.62 10.69
C ALA A 18 19.71 -6.38 10.71
N THR A 19 19.00 -6.15 11.81
CA THR A 19 18.13 -4.97 12.00
C THR A 19 18.94 -3.68 11.90
N LYS A 20 20.06 -3.58 12.62
CA LYS A 20 20.96 -2.42 12.57
C LYS A 20 21.47 -2.17 11.15
N LYS A 21 21.85 -3.23 10.43
CA LYS A 21 22.35 -3.11 9.06
C LYS A 21 21.26 -2.67 8.09
N ALA A 22 20.04 -3.21 8.21
CA ALA A 22 18.90 -2.83 7.39
C ALA A 22 18.55 -1.35 7.60
N ASN A 23 18.40 -0.91 8.85
CA ASN A 23 18.15 0.50 9.18
C ASN A 23 19.27 1.42 8.71
N GLN A 24 20.54 0.99 8.78
CA GLN A 24 21.67 1.74 8.24
C GLN A 24 21.58 1.91 6.71
N ILE A 25 21.21 0.85 5.98
CA ILE A 25 21.07 0.91 4.51
C ILE A 25 19.90 1.82 4.12
N LEU A 26 18.76 1.71 4.79
CA LEU A 26 17.58 2.56 4.57
C LEU A 26 17.91 4.04 4.83
N SER A 27 18.53 4.32 5.99
CA SER A 27 18.95 5.67 6.38
C SER A 27 19.97 6.27 5.40
N SER A 28 20.99 5.50 5.00
CA SER A 28 22.00 5.95 4.02
C SER A 28 21.43 6.14 2.61
N SER A 29 20.32 5.50 2.29
CA SER A 29 19.61 5.68 1.02
C SER A 29 18.55 6.79 1.10
N SER A 30 18.48 7.50 2.23
CA SER A 30 17.51 8.55 2.50
C SER A 30 16.05 8.09 2.37
N VAL A 31 15.81 6.79 2.59
CA VAL A 31 14.48 6.21 2.59
C VAL A 31 13.93 6.38 4.01
N PRO A 32 12.77 7.05 4.21
CA PRO A 32 12.25 7.40 5.54
C PRO A 32 11.59 6.21 6.26
N ILE A 33 12.19 5.02 6.16
CA ILE A 33 11.70 3.76 6.75
C ILE A 33 12.60 3.38 7.93
N HIS A 34 11.97 3.02 9.05
CA HIS A 34 12.61 2.42 10.22
C HIS A 34 11.98 1.07 10.52
N LEU A 35 12.80 0.12 10.97
CA LEU A 35 12.36 -1.21 11.40
C LEU A 35 12.74 -1.41 12.88
N ASP A 36 11.79 -1.82 13.72
CA ASP A 36 12.08 -2.15 15.13
C ASP A 36 12.92 -3.42 15.24
N GLY A 37 12.62 -4.43 14.42
CA GLY A 37 13.35 -5.70 14.48
C GLY A 37 13.10 -6.67 13.32
N ILE A 38 14.16 -7.26 12.80
CA ILE A 38 14.08 -8.48 12.01
C ILE A 38 14.04 -9.66 12.99
N ARG A 39 12.87 -10.32 13.08
CA ARG A 39 12.58 -11.34 14.10
C ARG A 39 12.81 -12.76 13.64
N LYS A 40 12.72 -13.01 12.34
CA LYS A 40 12.93 -14.36 11.80
C LYS A 40 13.48 -14.27 10.39
N ILE A 41 14.49 -15.09 10.11
CA ILE A 41 15.05 -15.25 8.76
C ILE A 41 14.96 -16.74 8.43
N MET A 42 14.20 -17.07 7.39
CA MET A 42 14.04 -18.42 6.88
C MET A 42 14.59 -18.51 5.45
N PRO A 43 14.77 -19.72 4.90
CA PRO A 43 15.04 -19.87 3.47
C PRO A 43 13.94 -19.18 2.63
N GLY A 44 14.28 -18.05 2.00
CA GLY A 44 13.39 -17.32 1.08
C GLY A 44 12.37 -16.37 1.73
N SER A 45 12.34 -16.23 3.05
CA SER A 45 11.42 -15.31 3.73
C SER A 45 12.01 -14.62 4.94
N VAL A 46 11.43 -13.46 5.27
CA VAL A 46 11.81 -12.64 6.42
C VAL A 46 10.57 -12.19 7.18
N LYS A 47 10.65 -12.20 8.51
CA LYS A 47 9.66 -11.61 9.40
C LYS A 47 10.25 -10.37 10.05
N ILE A 48 9.58 -9.25 9.86
CA ILE A 48 9.97 -7.91 10.30
C ILE A 48 8.88 -7.41 11.24
N GLN A 49 9.28 -6.82 12.35
CA GLN A 49 8.40 -6.19 13.32
C GLN A 49 8.62 -4.67 13.30
N GLY A 50 7.52 -3.93 13.46
CA GLY A 50 7.52 -2.49 13.69
C GLY A 50 8.13 -1.72 12.54
N ILE A 51 7.46 -1.70 11.39
CA ILE A 51 7.86 -0.90 10.24
C ILE A 51 7.21 0.47 10.39
N VAL A 52 8.01 1.53 10.39
CA VAL A 52 7.55 2.90 10.56
C VAL A 52 8.04 3.75 9.40
N ILE A 53 7.14 4.50 8.77
CA ILE A 53 7.46 5.61 7.87
C ILE A 53 7.08 6.91 8.55
N LYS A 54 8.05 7.82 8.73
CA LYS A 54 7.82 9.12 9.36
C LYS A 54 7.78 10.25 8.34
N GLY A 55 6.96 11.25 8.61
CA GLY A 55 6.95 12.52 7.90
C GLY A 55 8.11 13.42 8.30
N ILE A 56 8.24 14.53 7.57
CA ILE A 56 9.30 15.54 7.79
C ILE A 56 9.23 16.13 9.21
N GLN A 57 8.02 16.25 9.76
CA GLN A 57 7.76 16.80 11.10
C GLN A 57 7.89 15.76 12.23
N GLY A 58 8.16 14.49 11.89
CA GLY A 58 8.33 13.40 12.85
C GLY A 58 7.08 12.54 13.07
N ASP A 59 5.92 12.96 12.56
CA ASP A 59 4.67 12.20 12.65
C ASP A 59 4.75 10.87 11.89
N THR A 60 4.04 9.86 12.38
CA THR A 60 3.97 8.54 11.72
C THR A 60 2.98 8.60 10.56
N ILE A 61 3.46 8.33 9.36
CA ILE A 61 2.61 8.24 8.16
C ILE A 61 2.16 6.80 7.93
N ILE A 62 3.06 5.84 8.13
CA ILE A 62 2.76 4.41 8.02
C ILE A 62 3.35 3.69 9.21
N TYR A 63 2.56 2.84 9.83
CA TYR A 63 2.99 1.83 10.78
C TYR A 63 2.55 0.45 10.29
N ALA A 64 3.39 -0.56 10.48
CA ALA A 64 2.98 -1.96 10.41
C ALA A 64 3.59 -2.74 11.58
N GLY A 65 2.74 -3.41 12.35
CA GLY A 65 3.12 -4.19 13.52
C GLY A 65 4.02 -5.36 13.15
N GLU A 66 3.58 -6.20 12.22
CA GLU A 66 4.37 -7.32 11.70
C GLU A 66 4.19 -7.45 10.18
N LEU A 67 5.30 -7.69 9.49
CA LEU A 67 5.33 -8.06 8.07
C LEU A 67 6.15 -9.34 7.91
N GLN A 68 5.54 -10.37 7.35
CA GLN A 68 6.24 -11.51 6.79
C GLN A 68 6.19 -11.44 5.27
N ALA A 69 7.34 -11.54 4.62
CA ALA A 69 7.41 -11.50 3.16
C ALA A 69 8.35 -12.58 2.62
N ASP A 70 7.85 -13.32 1.63
CA ASP A 70 8.61 -14.31 0.87
C ASP A 70 9.30 -13.62 -0.32
N ILE A 71 10.54 -13.17 -0.07
CA ILE A 71 11.34 -12.42 -1.04
C ILE A 71 12.24 -13.39 -1.82
N ARG A 72 12.01 -13.52 -3.12
CA ARG A 72 12.99 -14.14 -4.02
C ARG A 72 14.12 -13.15 -4.26
N LEU A 73 15.24 -13.30 -3.55
CA LEU A 73 16.44 -12.44 -3.61
C LEU A 73 16.96 -12.16 -5.05
N VAL A 74 16.67 -13.04 -6.00
CA VAL A 74 17.06 -12.91 -7.43
C VAL A 74 16.24 -11.86 -8.21
N SER A 75 15.12 -11.38 -7.65
CA SER A 75 14.18 -10.48 -8.35
C SER A 75 14.65 -9.01 -8.40
N LEU A 76 15.39 -8.54 -7.38
CA LEU A 76 15.78 -7.12 -7.24
C LEU A 76 16.71 -6.58 -8.34
N LEU A 77 17.32 -7.46 -9.15
CA LEU A 77 18.28 -7.08 -10.19
C LEU A 77 17.64 -6.50 -11.46
N ARG A 78 16.31 -6.53 -11.61
CA ARG A 78 15.62 -6.11 -12.86
C ARG A 78 14.53 -5.05 -12.69
N SER A 79 14.55 -4.27 -11.60
CA SER A 79 13.46 -3.33 -11.24
C SER A 79 12.10 -4.02 -11.07
N LYS A 80 12.09 -5.34 -10.84
CA LYS A 80 10.89 -6.12 -10.59
C LYS A 80 10.96 -6.67 -9.19
N VAL A 81 9.97 -6.35 -8.36
CA VAL A 81 9.82 -6.95 -7.03
C VAL A 81 8.70 -7.97 -7.13
N MET A 82 9.04 -9.24 -6.97
CA MET A 82 8.05 -10.31 -6.97
C MET A 82 8.04 -10.96 -5.58
N LEU A 83 6.95 -10.74 -4.86
CA LEU A 83 6.70 -11.37 -3.56
C LEU A 83 5.75 -12.53 -3.79
N LYS A 84 6.10 -13.71 -3.25
CA LYS A 84 5.22 -14.87 -3.36
C LYS A 84 4.06 -14.69 -2.39
N ASP A 85 4.38 -14.64 -1.11
CA ASP A 85 3.41 -14.53 -0.03
C ASP A 85 3.77 -13.30 0.82
N VAL A 86 2.76 -12.52 1.18
CA VAL A 86 2.87 -11.37 2.10
C VAL A 86 1.82 -11.55 3.18
N VAL A 87 2.27 -11.51 4.44
CA VAL A 87 1.38 -11.46 5.60
C VAL A 87 1.68 -10.18 6.36
N LEU A 88 0.67 -9.35 6.57
CA LEU A 88 0.76 -8.07 7.27
C LEU A 88 -0.24 -8.07 8.42
N ASP A 89 0.20 -7.67 9.61
CA ASP A 89 -0.67 -7.51 10.77
C ASP A 89 -0.47 -6.13 11.41
N GLY A 90 -1.58 -5.46 11.71
CA GLY A 90 -1.62 -4.20 12.43
C GLY A 90 -1.02 -3.05 11.63
N ALA A 91 -1.68 -2.65 10.55
CA ALA A 91 -1.23 -1.52 9.72
C ALA A 91 -2.04 -0.25 10.00
N LEU A 92 -1.35 0.88 10.16
CA LEU A 92 -1.96 2.21 10.21
C LEU A 92 -1.34 3.06 9.10
N VAL A 93 -2.18 3.67 8.28
CA VAL A 93 -1.76 4.60 7.23
C VAL A 93 -2.50 5.92 7.42
N GLU A 94 -1.75 7.00 7.63
CA GLU A 94 -2.29 8.35 7.81
C GLU A 94 -1.76 9.28 6.72
N LEU A 95 -2.59 9.57 5.73
CA LEU A 95 -2.26 10.47 4.64
C LEU A 95 -2.86 11.86 4.89
N ASP A 96 -2.04 12.88 4.98
CA ASP A 96 -2.50 14.25 5.22
C ASP A 96 -1.96 15.24 4.20
N ARG A 97 -2.81 16.20 3.82
CA ARG A 97 -2.42 17.43 3.14
C ARG A 97 -3.33 18.60 3.53
N ASN A 98 -2.79 19.51 4.33
CA ASN A 98 -3.54 20.69 4.81
C ASN A 98 -3.24 22.01 4.11
N THR A 99 -2.15 22.12 3.34
CA THR A 99 -1.79 23.39 2.65
C THR A 99 -1.44 23.17 1.18
N SER A 100 -1.72 24.19 0.35
CA SER A 100 -1.42 24.16 -1.09
C SER A 100 0.08 24.18 -1.42
N ALA A 101 0.91 24.64 -0.49
CA ALA A 101 2.36 24.65 -0.60
C ALA A 101 2.99 23.27 -0.37
N GLN A 102 2.27 22.35 0.27
CA GLN A 102 2.77 21.04 0.66
C GLN A 102 2.26 19.93 -0.28
N LYS A 103 3.13 18.98 -0.58
CA LYS A 103 2.72 17.70 -1.13
C LYS A 103 2.04 16.89 -0.02
N ILE A 104 1.26 15.87 -0.40
CA ILE A 104 0.78 14.89 0.57
C ILE A 104 1.96 14.33 1.36
N ASN A 105 1.78 14.17 2.67
CA ASN A 105 2.86 13.87 3.63
C ASN A 105 3.79 12.72 3.18
N ILE A 106 3.26 11.65 2.60
CA ILE A 106 4.05 10.52 2.09
C ILE A 106 4.98 10.93 0.94
N ALA A 107 4.48 11.73 -0.01
CA ALA A 107 5.29 12.21 -1.13
C ALA A 107 6.36 13.20 -0.65
N ALA A 108 6.06 14.00 0.38
CA ALA A 108 7.03 14.89 1.01
C ALA A 108 8.15 14.09 1.70
N ALA A 109 7.80 13.04 2.46
CA ALA A 109 8.76 12.19 3.17
C ALA A 109 9.78 11.54 2.22
N PHE A 110 9.33 11.00 1.08
CA PHE A 110 10.22 10.38 0.09
C PHE A 110 11.06 11.39 -0.72
N GLN A 111 10.66 12.66 -0.78
CA GLN A 111 11.43 13.71 -1.50
C GLN A 111 12.40 14.47 -0.60
N SER A 112 12.16 14.52 0.71
CA SER A 112 13.12 15.06 1.67
C SER A 112 14.39 14.22 1.81
N GLY A 113 14.42 13.02 1.23
CA GLY A 113 15.62 12.21 1.19
C GLY A 113 16.73 12.94 0.43
N LYS A 114 17.97 12.96 0.97
CA LYS A 114 19.11 13.64 0.34
C LYS A 114 19.23 13.20 -1.13
N PRO A 115 19.34 14.14 -2.09
CA PRO A 115 19.66 13.79 -3.46
C PRO A 115 20.96 12.98 -3.45
N ARG A 116 20.99 11.80 -4.07
CA ARG A 116 22.27 11.24 -4.49
C ARG A 116 22.83 12.18 -5.54
N ASP A 117 24.14 12.43 -5.49
CA ASP A 117 24.84 13.01 -6.63
C ASP A 117 24.44 12.17 -7.86
N ALA A 118 23.73 12.81 -8.78
CA ALA A 118 23.29 12.16 -9.99
C ALA A 118 24.54 11.88 -10.81
N VAL A 119 25.11 10.69 -10.66
CA VAL A 119 25.93 10.11 -11.73
C VAL A 119 25.01 10.12 -12.95
N PRO A 120 25.40 10.73 -14.08
CA PRO A 120 24.60 10.68 -15.30
C PRO A 120 24.38 9.22 -15.67
N ILE A 121 23.21 8.69 -15.31
CA ILE A 121 22.82 7.35 -15.68
C ILE A 121 22.21 7.50 -17.07
N GLU A 122 22.98 7.15 -18.11
CA GLU A 122 22.49 6.92 -19.48
C GLU A 122 21.51 5.74 -19.57
N LYS A 123 21.15 5.11 -18.44
CA LYS A 123 20.17 4.01 -18.44
C LYS A 123 18.76 4.56 -18.56
N PRO A 124 17.89 3.92 -19.37
CA PRO A 124 16.48 4.24 -19.40
C PRO A 124 15.88 4.17 -17.99
N PRO A 125 14.82 4.96 -17.71
CA PRO A 125 14.19 4.99 -16.40
C PRO A 125 13.79 3.57 -15.97
N ALA A 126 14.10 3.23 -14.72
CA ALA A 126 13.79 1.94 -14.14
C ALA A 126 12.28 1.66 -14.23
N ARG A 127 11.92 0.58 -14.93
CA ARG A 127 10.54 0.12 -15.09
C ARG A 127 10.12 -0.67 -13.86
N TRP A 128 9.75 0.04 -12.80
CA TRP A 128 9.34 -0.57 -11.54
C TRP A 128 8.00 -1.30 -11.69
N GLU A 129 8.03 -2.59 -11.38
CA GLU A 129 6.88 -3.47 -11.30
C GLU A 129 6.93 -4.17 -9.94
N ILE A 130 5.84 -4.13 -9.19
CA ILE A 130 5.70 -4.82 -7.91
C ILE A 130 4.55 -5.79 -8.06
N SER A 131 4.77 -7.07 -7.76
CA SER A 131 3.71 -8.07 -7.74
C SER A 131 3.74 -8.88 -6.46
N ILE A 132 2.54 -9.21 -5.98
CA ILE A 132 2.31 -10.10 -4.84
C ILE A 132 1.40 -11.21 -5.34
N ARG A 133 1.81 -12.48 -5.20
CA ARG A 133 0.95 -13.58 -5.62
C ARG A 133 -0.20 -13.77 -4.64
N GLU A 134 0.09 -13.89 -3.35
CA GLU A 134 -0.91 -13.97 -2.29
C GLU A 134 -0.56 -12.98 -1.18
N GLY A 135 -1.55 -12.19 -0.76
CA GLY A 135 -1.43 -11.23 0.34
C GLY A 135 -2.55 -11.48 1.35
N VAL A 136 -2.20 -11.57 2.63
CA VAL A 136 -3.16 -11.59 3.74
C VAL A 136 -2.80 -10.44 4.67
N LEU A 137 -3.73 -9.51 4.85
CA LEU A 137 -3.56 -8.34 5.69
C LEU A 137 -4.63 -8.38 6.77
N THR A 138 -4.21 -8.14 8.01
CA THR A 138 -5.11 -8.16 9.17
C THR A 138 -4.96 -6.88 10.00
N ASN A 139 -6.07 -6.40 10.57
CA ASN A 139 -6.12 -5.20 11.39
C ASN A 139 -5.56 -3.97 10.67
N ILE A 140 -6.24 -3.57 9.59
CA ILE A 140 -5.78 -2.50 8.70
C ILE A 140 -6.62 -1.25 8.93
N HIS A 141 -5.93 -0.14 9.18
CA HIS A 141 -6.51 1.17 9.43
C HIS A 141 -5.94 2.17 8.42
N PHE A 142 -6.80 2.79 7.62
CA PHE A 142 -6.43 3.80 6.64
C PHE A 142 -7.21 5.09 6.88
N ARG A 143 -6.48 6.20 6.98
CA ARG A 143 -7.03 7.55 7.12
C ARG A 143 -6.40 8.45 6.07
N MET A 144 -7.23 9.21 5.37
CA MET A 144 -6.78 10.27 4.49
C MET A 144 -7.55 11.56 4.80
N ASN A 145 -6.80 12.65 4.96
CA ASN A 145 -7.32 13.99 5.14
C ASN A 145 -6.66 14.94 4.13
N ASP A 146 -7.36 15.27 3.06
CA ASP A 146 -6.91 16.21 2.04
C ASP A 146 -7.87 17.39 1.96
N SER A 147 -7.71 18.31 2.92
CA SER A 147 -8.49 19.55 3.05
C SER A 147 -8.48 20.40 1.78
N LEU A 148 -7.45 20.27 0.93
CA LEU A 148 -7.32 21.04 -0.30
C LEU A 148 -8.28 20.57 -1.41
N THR A 149 -8.44 19.25 -1.53
CA THR A 149 -9.37 18.63 -2.50
C THR A 149 -10.72 18.30 -1.87
N GLY A 150 -10.86 18.51 -0.56
CA GLY A 150 -12.05 18.18 0.20
C GLY A 150 -12.29 16.68 0.29
N ILE A 151 -11.23 15.86 0.31
CA ILE A 151 -11.34 14.39 0.39
C ILE A 151 -10.97 13.95 1.80
N HIS A 152 -11.92 13.33 2.49
CA HIS A 152 -11.71 12.70 3.79
C HIS A 152 -12.10 11.24 3.69
N ILE A 153 -11.20 10.34 4.09
CA ILE A 153 -11.41 8.90 4.03
C ILE A 153 -11.01 8.30 5.37
N VAL A 154 -11.86 7.46 5.93
CA VAL A 154 -11.54 6.55 7.03
C VAL A 154 -11.98 5.17 6.57
N GLN A 155 -11.10 4.18 6.65
CA GLN A 155 -11.39 2.80 6.29
C GLN A 155 -10.66 1.90 7.28
N ASP A 156 -11.41 0.97 7.85
CA ASP A 156 -10.94 -0.02 8.78
C ASP A 156 -11.35 -1.40 8.23
N ALA A 157 -10.47 -2.39 8.32
CA ALA A 157 -10.75 -3.76 7.88
C ALA A 157 -10.05 -4.77 8.77
N ARG A 158 -10.78 -5.77 9.26
CA ARG A 158 -10.18 -6.87 10.02
C ARG A 158 -9.33 -7.74 9.12
N GLU A 159 -9.83 -8.06 7.93
CA GLU A 159 -9.21 -9.01 7.02
C GLU A 159 -9.28 -8.54 5.56
N ILE A 160 -8.15 -8.60 4.89
CA ILE A 160 -8.03 -8.36 3.45
C ILE A 160 -7.20 -9.50 2.86
N GLU A 161 -7.77 -10.25 1.92
CA GLU A 161 -7.00 -11.19 1.10
C GLU A 161 -6.87 -10.67 -0.33
N ILE A 162 -5.67 -10.77 -0.90
CA ILE A 162 -5.37 -10.27 -2.24
C ILE A 162 -4.67 -11.37 -3.03
N GLY A 163 -5.26 -11.75 -4.16
CA GLY A 163 -4.68 -12.71 -5.09
C GLY A 163 -4.20 -12.03 -6.37
N SER A 164 -2.98 -12.34 -6.80
CA SER A 164 -2.32 -11.83 -8.00
C SER A 164 -2.33 -10.30 -8.11
N PHE A 165 -1.80 -9.62 -7.10
CA PHE A 165 -1.67 -8.16 -7.09
C PHE A 165 -0.52 -7.69 -7.97
N LEU A 166 -0.72 -6.58 -8.67
CA LEU A 166 0.25 -5.92 -9.54
C LEU A 166 0.18 -4.40 -9.36
N VAL A 167 1.35 -3.77 -9.29
CA VAL A 167 1.54 -2.33 -9.45
C VAL A 167 2.57 -2.12 -10.55
N SER A 168 2.18 -1.40 -11.60
CA SER A 168 3.06 -1.02 -12.71
C SER A 168 3.10 0.50 -12.83
N ILE A 169 4.26 1.09 -12.55
CA ILE A 169 4.46 2.53 -12.72
C ILE A 169 4.43 2.94 -14.21
N PRO A 170 5.08 2.20 -15.14
CA PRO A 170 5.06 2.54 -16.57
C PRO A 170 3.65 2.49 -17.16
N GLU A 171 2.88 1.45 -16.82
CA GLU A 171 1.51 1.26 -17.33
C GLU A 171 0.47 2.04 -16.50
N ARG A 172 0.89 2.63 -15.37
CA ARG A 172 0.01 3.33 -14.42
C ARG A 172 -1.17 2.46 -14.01
N GLU A 173 -0.87 1.22 -13.67
CA GLU A 173 -1.85 0.19 -13.36
C GLU A 173 -1.67 -0.29 -11.91
N ILE A 174 -2.79 -0.44 -11.21
CA ILE A 174 -2.88 -1.18 -9.95
C ILE A 174 -4.00 -2.20 -10.11
N SER A 175 -3.70 -3.49 -10.09
CA SER A 175 -4.71 -4.52 -10.30
C SER A 175 -4.51 -5.73 -9.41
N CYS A 176 -5.59 -6.48 -9.19
CA CYS A 176 -5.56 -7.79 -8.57
C CYS A 176 -6.50 -8.75 -9.30
N LYS A 177 -6.29 -10.05 -9.16
CA LYS A 177 -7.26 -11.04 -9.64
C LYS A 177 -8.40 -11.22 -8.66
N SER A 178 -8.09 -11.32 -7.37
CA SER A 178 -9.09 -11.46 -6.32
C SER A 178 -8.80 -10.52 -5.17
N LEU A 179 -9.87 -9.98 -4.60
CA LEU A 179 -9.87 -9.18 -3.39
C LEU A 179 -10.99 -9.71 -2.49
N PHE A 180 -10.67 -10.01 -1.24
CA PHE A 180 -11.63 -10.27 -0.17
C PHE A 180 -11.52 -9.15 0.85
N LEU A 181 -12.65 -8.65 1.34
CA LEU A 181 -12.75 -7.73 2.46
C LEU A 181 -13.69 -8.32 3.51
N GLY A 182 -13.18 -8.55 4.71
CA GLY A 182 -13.91 -9.13 5.83
C GLY A 182 -13.92 -8.20 7.05
N GLU A 183 -15.09 -8.06 7.69
CA GLU A 183 -15.36 -7.16 8.82
C GLU A 183 -14.73 -5.77 8.57
N ALA A 184 -15.26 -5.08 7.56
CA ALA A 184 -14.72 -3.80 7.10
C ALA A 184 -15.74 -2.68 7.26
N ASP A 185 -15.30 -1.55 7.79
CA ASP A 185 -16.11 -0.35 7.92
C ASP A 185 -15.39 0.88 7.38
N GLY A 186 -16.15 1.85 6.87
CA GLY A 186 -15.51 3.07 6.41
C GLY A 186 -16.43 4.17 5.94
N LEU A 187 -15.83 5.35 5.81
CA LEU A 187 -16.46 6.57 5.36
C LEU A 187 -15.59 7.23 4.29
N VAL A 188 -16.23 7.64 3.20
CA VAL A 188 -15.69 8.65 2.29
C VAL A 188 -16.57 9.89 2.41
N ASN A 189 -15.98 11.00 2.84
CA ASN A 189 -16.65 12.30 2.90
C ASN A 189 -15.98 13.29 1.94
N LEU A 190 -16.79 13.85 1.06
CA LEU A 190 -16.40 14.92 0.15
C LEU A 190 -16.91 16.27 0.66
N THR A 191 -16.00 17.23 0.77
CA THR A 191 -16.29 18.62 1.11
C THR A 191 -15.98 19.55 -0.07
N PRO A 192 -16.53 20.78 -0.10
CA PRO A 192 -16.21 21.73 -1.16
C PRO A 192 -14.70 21.93 -1.32
N ARG A 193 -14.22 21.91 -2.57
CA ARG A 193 -12.80 22.06 -2.88
C ARG A 193 -12.34 23.49 -2.60
N LEU A 194 -11.19 23.64 -1.94
CA LEU A 194 -10.57 24.95 -1.73
C LEU A 194 -9.81 25.46 -2.97
N LEU A 195 -9.46 24.57 -3.90
CA LEU A 195 -8.83 24.92 -5.18
C LEU A 195 -9.57 24.28 -6.36
N ALA A 196 -9.66 25.03 -7.45
CA ALA A 196 -10.08 24.48 -8.73
C ALA A 196 -9.14 23.33 -9.15
N PRO A 197 -9.68 22.23 -9.72
CA PRO A 197 -8.86 21.14 -10.21
C PRO A 197 -7.91 21.65 -11.28
N LYS A 198 -6.59 21.51 -11.04
CA LYS A 198 -5.61 21.76 -12.10
C LYS A 198 -5.81 20.71 -13.19
N LYS A 199 -5.95 21.14 -14.45
CA LYS A 199 -5.86 20.23 -15.61
C LYS A 199 -4.47 19.61 -15.60
N LYS A 200 -4.33 18.38 -15.09
CA LYS A 200 -3.12 17.59 -15.22
C LYS A 200 -3.18 16.83 -16.54
N GLY A 201 -2.14 16.97 -17.36
CA GLY A 201 -1.93 16.10 -18.53
C GLY A 201 -1.44 14.71 -18.10
N GLY A 202 -1.81 13.70 -18.87
CA GLY A 202 -1.40 12.29 -18.70
C GLY A 202 -2.57 11.33 -18.57
N SER A 203 -2.38 10.07 -19.00
CA SER A 203 -3.37 8.99 -18.83
C SER A 203 -3.71 8.82 -17.34
N PRO A 204 -4.97 8.59 -16.92
CA PRO A 204 -5.28 8.30 -15.53
C PRO A 204 -4.61 7.01 -15.07
N TRP A 205 -4.55 6.80 -13.75
CA TRP A 205 -4.25 5.47 -13.23
C TRP A 205 -5.40 4.53 -13.55
N ASN A 206 -5.09 3.34 -14.03
CA ASN A 206 -6.06 2.26 -14.11
C ASN A 206 -6.03 1.43 -12.83
N PHE A 207 -7.20 1.09 -12.33
CA PHE A 207 -7.39 0.26 -11.14
C PHE A 207 -8.25 -0.93 -11.55
N GLY A 208 -8.03 -2.13 -11.04
CA GLY A 208 -8.86 -3.27 -11.45
C GLY A 208 -8.87 -4.45 -10.50
N PHE A 209 -9.98 -5.19 -10.54
CA PHE A 209 -10.12 -6.49 -9.91
C PHE A 209 -10.94 -7.41 -10.81
N HIS A 210 -10.71 -8.73 -10.77
CA HIS A 210 -11.58 -9.69 -11.47
C HIS A 210 -12.68 -10.24 -10.55
N LYS A 211 -12.37 -10.45 -9.28
CA LYS A 211 -13.28 -10.95 -8.25
C LYS A 211 -13.15 -10.10 -6.99
N LEU A 212 -14.27 -9.62 -6.47
CA LEU A 212 -14.38 -8.96 -5.17
C LEU A 212 -15.39 -9.74 -4.32
N GLU A 213 -14.95 -10.15 -3.14
CA GLU A 213 -15.77 -10.79 -2.12
C GLU A 213 -15.83 -9.90 -0.88
N LEU A 214 -17.02 -9.80 -0.30
CA LEU A 214 -17.32 -8.97 0.86
C LEU A 214 -17.98 -9.86 1.90
N ASP A 215 -17.58 -9.73 3.16
CA ASP A 215 -18.19 -10.38 4.32
C ASP A 215 -18.24 -9.38 5.47
N ASP A 216 -19.45 -9.01 5.90
CA ASP A 216 -19.71 -8.00 6.93
C ASP A 216 -19.03 -6.65 6.64
N VAL A 217 -19.58 -5.92 5.66
CA VAL A 217 -19.02 -4.65 5.18
C VAL A 217 -20.02 -3.51 5.30
N ASP A 218 -19.63 -2.47 6.04
CA ASP A 218 -20.37 -1.22 6.19
C ASP A 218 -19.61 -0.05 5.54
N PHE A 219 -20.28 0.69 4.67
CA PHE A 219 -19.66 1.82 3.98
C PHE A 219 -20.60 3.01 3.90
N ALA A 220 -20.10 4.17 4.30
CA ALA A 220 -20.76 5.44 4.13
C ALA A 220 -20.05 6.29 3.09
N PHE A 221 -20.82 6.90 2.20
CA PHE A 221 -20.37 7.98 1.33
C PHE A 221 -21.20 9.23 1.61
N SER A 222 -20.53 10.34 1.86
CA SER A 222 -21.17 11.64 1.99
C SER A 222 -20.52 12.66 1.08
N ASN A 223 -21.33 13.54 0.51
CA ASN A 223 -20.87 14.71 -0.21
C ASN A 223 -21.61 15.93 0.34
N SER A 224 -20.89 16.69 1.17
CA SER A 224 -21.39 17.87 1.87
C SER A 224 -21.72 19.02 0.92
N ALA A 225 -21.13 19.07 -0.28
CA ALA A 225 -21.43 20.10 -1.27
C ALA A 225 -22.81 19.90 -1.92
N ASP A 226 -23.22 18.64 -2.11
CA ASP A 226 -24.44 18.26 -2.82
C ASP A 226 -25.51 17.66 -1.90
N SER A 227 -25.29 17.69 -0.57
CA SER A 227 -26.17 17.08 0.45
C SER A 227 -26.52 15.62 0.17
N LEU A 228 -25.57 14.86 -0.39
CA LEU A 228 -25.74 13.45 -0.70
C LEU A 228 -25.17 12.61 0.44
N LEU A 229 -25.97 11.67 0.93
CA LEU A 229 -25.56 10.62 1.86
C LEU A 229 -25.99 9.27 1.28
N LEU A 230 -25.07 8.33 1.27
CA LEU A 230 -25.27 6.94 0.89
C LEU A 230 -24.67 6.07 2.00
N GLU A 231 -25.47 5.17 2.55
CA GLU A 231 -25.03 4.18 3.52
C GLU A 231 -25.33 2.80 2.93
N VAL A 232 -24.33 1.91 2.98
CA VAL A 232 -24.39 0.57 2.39
C VAL A 232 -23.89 -0.41 3.42
N SER A 233 -24.74 -1.39 3.78
CA SER A 233 -24.39 -2.52 4.64
C SER A 233 -24.55 -3.81 3.86
N ILE A 234 -23.51 -4.63 3.81
CA ILE A 234 -23.46 -5.87 3.04
C ILE A 234 -23.08 -6.99 3.98
N GLY A 235 -23.99 -7.95 4.17
CA GLY A 235 -23.68 -9.19 4.89
C GLY A 235 -22.72 -10.05 4.08
N LYS A 236 -23.13 -10.49 2.89
CA LYS A 236 -22.22 -11.15 1.94
C LYS A 236 -22.35 -10.54 0.56
N GLY A 237 -21.22 -10.35 -0.13
CA GLY A 237 -21.17 -9.79 -1.47
C GLY A 237 -20.23 -10.56 -2.39
N ASN A 238 -20.62 -10.75 -3.65
CA ASN A 238 -19.76 -11.27 -4.70
C ASN A 238 -19.92 -10.45 -5.97
N ILE A 239 -18.83 -9.82 -6.40
CA ILE A 239 -18.76 -9.04 -7.64
C ILE A 239 -17.69 -9.66 -8.53
N ARG A 240 -18.02 -9.90 -9.80
CA ARG A 240 -17.08 -10.37 -10.81
C ARG A 240 -17.09 -9.43 -12.00
N ALA A 241 -15.93 -8.86 -12.33
CA ALA A 241 -15.74 -7.98 -13.47
C ALA A 241 -15.02 -8.73 -14.60
N ASN A 242 -15.52 -8.63 -15.82
CA ASN A 242 -14.80 -9.05 -17.02
C ASN A 242 -13.76 -7.98 -17.40
N GLU A 243 -14.16 -6.72 -17.27
CA GLU A 243 -13.36 -5.56 -17.63
C GLU A 243 -13.63 -4.42 -16.65
N PHE A 244 -12.56 -3.76 -16.21
CA PHE A 244 -12.63 -2.50 -15.50
C PHE A 244 -11.49 -1.62 -16.01
N ASP A 245 -11.84 -0.65 -16.84
CA ASP A 245 -10.91 0.27 -17.51
C ASP A 245 -11.37 1.71 -17.29
N LEU A 246 -10.71 2.37 -16.35
CA LEU A 246 -10.99 3.78 -16.02
C LEU A 246 -10.59 4.75 -17.13
N PRO A 247 -9.42 4.61 -17.80
CA PRO A 247 -9.11 5.37 -19.01
C PRO A 247 -10.22 5.40 -20.06
N SER A 248 -10.82 4.25 -20.38
CA SER A 248 -11.94 4.17 -21.35
C SER A 248 -13.32 4.42 -20.71
N ARG A 249 -13.40 4.47 -19.37
CA ARG A 249 -14.63 4.58 -18.57
C ARG A 249 -15.58 3.40 -18.77
N THR A 250 -15.02 2.21 -18.95
CA THR A 250 -15.77 0.98 -19.18
C THR A 250 -15.66 0.09 -17.95
N ALA A 251 -16.80 -0.44 -17.50
CA ALA A 251 -16.86 -1.48 -16.49
C ALA A 251 -17.92 -2.50 -16.92
N ASP A 252 -17.50 -3.75 -17.12
CA ASP A 252 -18.36 -4.88 -17.47
C ASP A 252 -18.37 -5.90 -16.33
N PHE A 253 -19.55 -6.14 -15.78
CA PHE A 253 -19.75 -7.03 -14.64
C PHE A 253 -20.48 -8.30 -15.08
N LYS A 254 -19.84 -9.43 -14.81
CA LYS A 254 -20.39 -10.76 -15.06
C LYS A 254 -21.38 -11.19 -13.98
N LEU A 255 -21.15 -10.78 -12.74
CA LEU A 255 -21.97 -11.16 -11.58
C LEU A 255 -21.90 -10.05 -10.54
N ILE A 256 -23.05 -9.74 -9.96
CA ILE A 256 -23.20 -8.96 -8.74
C ILE A 256 -24.27 -9.69 -7.91
N SER A 257 -23.91 -10.10 -6.70
CA SER A 257 -24.80 -10.81 -5.76
C SER A 257 -24.57 -10.28 -4.35
N PHE A 258 -25.66 -10.06 -3.62
CA PHE A 258 -25.65 -9.66 -2.22
C PHE A 258 -26.69 -10.50 -1.47
N ASP A 259 -26.32 -11.05 -0.32
CA ASP A 259 -27.19 -11.81 0.58
C ASP A 259 -27.41 -11.07 1.91
#